data_AF-A0A3D1R7E3-F1
#
_entry.id   AF-A0A3D1R7E3-F1
#
_cell.length_a   1.000
_cell.length_b   1.000
_cell.length_c   1.000
_cell.angle_alpha   90.00
_cell.angle_beta   90.00
_cell.angle_gamma   90.00
#
_symmetry.space_group_name_H-M   'P 1'
#
loop_
_entity.id
_entity.type
_entity.pdbx_description
1 polymer ?
#
loop_
_entity_poly.entity_id
_entity_poly.type
_entity_poly.pdbx_seq_one_letter_code
_entity_poly.pdbx_strand_id
1 'polypeptide(L)' 'GRSVEGWLQVVEREAPQNWFVVEQVAQLLGRFPTPDTRMRVLTVVQPRILDPQSYKRLESLFPNPAYRRQLAELFR' A
#
# COMPACT_ATOMS: atom_id res chain seq x y z
N GLY A 1 1.79 7.98 -20.36
CA GLY A 1 2.13 7.37 -19.05
C GLY A 1 1.37 6.07 -18.88
N ARG A 2 1.95 5.06 -18.21
CA ARG A 2 1.29 3.77 -17.92
C ARG A 2 0.00 3.97 -17.11
N SER A 3 -1.06 3.22 -17.41
CA SER A 3 -2.35 3.27 -16.70
C SER A 3 -2.22 2.75 -15.25
N VAL A 4 -3.20 3.08 -14.39
CA VAL A 4 -3.24 2.58 -13.00
C VAL A 4 -3.23 1.06 -12.95
N GLU A 5 -4.02 0.40 -13.80
CA GLU A 5 -4.05 -1.06 -13.90
C GLU A 5 -2.70 -1.64 -14.34
N GLY A 6 -2.01 -0.99 -15.29
CA GLY A 6 -0.67 -1.40 -15.68
C GLY A 6 0.36 -1.27 -14.54
N TRP A 7 0.22 -0.26 -13.67
CA TRP A 7 1.06 -0.13 -12.48
C TRP A 7 0.75 -1.19 -11.43
N LEU A 8 -0.53 -1.52 -11.23
CA LEU A 8 -0.93 -2.58 -10.31
C LEU A 8 -0.35 -3.94 -10.72
N GLN A 9 -0.43 -4.29 -12.01
CA GLN A 9 0.18 -5.52 -12.54
C GLN A 9 1.68 -5.60 -12.28
N VAL A 10 2.38 -4.46 -12.32
CA VAL A 10 3.81 -4.41 -11.98
C VAL A 10 4.01 -4.64 -10.48
N VAL A 11 3.20 -4.01 -9.61
CA VAL A 11 3.29 -4.28 -8.17
C VAL A 11 3.04 -5.75 -7.87
N GLU A 12 1.98 -6.35 -8.43
CA GLU A 12 1.65 -7.76 -8.22
C GLU A 12 2.76 -8.72 -8.65
N ARG A 13 3.45 -8.41 -9.75
CA ARG A 13 4.57 -9.23 -10.23
C ARG A 13 5.84 -9.06 -9.43
N GLU A 14 6.18 -7.82 -9.07
CA GLU A 14 7.48 -7.50 -8.47
C GLU A 14 7.48 -7.56 -6.94
N ALA A 15 6.36 -7.23 -6.27
CA ALA A 15 6.28 -7.19 -4.81
C ALA A 15 6.69 -8.51 -4.14
N PRO A 16 6.30 -9.69 -4.64
CA PRO A 16 6.74 -10.96 -4.06
C PRO A 16 8.25 -11.18 -4.10
N GLN A 17 9.05 -10.41 -4.83
CA GLN A 17 10.51 -10.57 -4.87
C GLN A 17 11.27 -9.48 -4.11
N ASN A 18 10.56 -8.51 -3.55
CA ASN A 18 11.13 -7.35 -2.91
C ASN A 18 10.66 -7.21 -1.47
N TRP A 19 11.48 -6.55 -0.65
CA TRP A 19 11.13 -6.17 0.71
C TRP A 19 11.02 -4.66 0.79
N PHE A 20 10.07 -4.17 1.57
CA PHE A 20 9.77 -2.76 1.68
C PHE A 20 9.78 -2.32 3.14
N VAL A 21 10.24 -1.10 3.40
CA VAL A 21 9.84 -0.41 4.63
C VAL A 21 8.57 0.40 4.40
N VAL A 22 7.81 0.69 5.45
CA VAL A 22 6.54 1.44 5.38
C VAL A 22 6.71 2.77 4.66
N GLU A 23 7.85 3.44 4.80
CA GLU A 23 8.14 4.68 4.08
C GLU A 23 8.21 4.49 2.55
N GLN A 24 8.84 3.41 2.08
CA GLN A 24 8.87 3.07 0.65
C GLN A 24 7.47 2.73 0.15
N VAL A 25 6.67 2.03 0.97
CA VAL A 25 5.25 1.77 0.66
C VAL A 25 4.48 3.08 0.56
N ALA A 26 4.67 4.04 1.46
CA ALA A 26 4.00 5.35 1.39
C ALA A 26 4.31 6.07 0.07
N GLN A 27 5.57 6.06 -0.37
CA GLN A 27 5.98 6.62 -1.66
C GLN A 27 5.36 5.87 -2.85
N LEU A 28 5.27 4.54 -2.77
CA LEU A 28 4.60 3.72 -3.80
C LEU A 28 3.11 4.08 -3.88
N LEU A 29 2.41 4.09 -2.75
CA LEU A 29 0.98 4.42 -2.65
C LEU A 29 0.67 5.84 -3.12
N GLY A 30 1.59 6.79 -2.95
CA GLY A 30 1.45 8.15 -3.46
C GLY A 30 1.28 8.24 -4.99
N ARG A 31 1.66 7.19 -5.74
CA ARG A 31 1.47 7.11 -7.20
C ARG A 31 0.06 6.69 -7.61
N PHE A 32 -0.75 6.20 -6.67
CA PHE A 32 -2.10 5.72 -6.92
C PHE A 32 -3.12 6.80 -6.54
N PRO A 33 -4.02 7.18 -7.47
CA PRO A 33 -4.83 8.38 -7.31
C PRO A 33 -5.98 8.23 -6.31
N THR A 34 -6.47 7.01 -6.06
CA THR A 34 -7.64 6.77 -5.21
C THR A 34 -7.30 5.94 -3.98
N PRO A 35 -8.00 6.13 -2.85
CA PRO A 35 -7.86 5.27 -1.68
C PRO A 35 -8.09 3.78 -1.98
N ASP A 36 -9.04 3.45 -2.86
CA ASP A 36 -9.29 2.05 -3.26
C ASP A 36 -8.08 1.43 -3.95
N THR A 37 -7.48 2.15 -4.90
CA THR A 37 -6.30 1.66 -5.62
C THR A 37 -5.08 1.55 -4.70
N ARG A 38 -4.93 2.49 -3.76
CA ARG A 38 -3.92 2.39 -2.69
C ARG A 38 -4.12 1.18 -1.81
N MET A 39 -5.36 0.90 -1.40
CA MET A 39 -5.66 -0.25 -0.55
C MET A 39 -5.39 -1.58 -1.27
N ARG A 40 -5.75 -1.69 -2.56
CA ARG A 40 -5.41 -2.86 -3.39
C ARG A 40 -3.90 -3.09 -3.43
N VAL A 41 -3.12 -2.05 -3.72
CA VAL A 41 -1.65 -2.11 -3.75
C VAL A 41 -1.08 -2.48 -2.39
N LEU A 42 -1.61 -1.88 -1.33
CA LEU A 42 -1.17 -2.14 0.04
C LEU A 42 -1.36 -3.60 0.43
N THR A 43 -2.51 -4.21 0.12
CA THR A 43 -2.76 -5.64 0.37
C THR A 43 -1.73 -6.54 -0.32
N VAL A 44 -1.27 -6.16 -1.51
CA VAL A 44 -0.24 -6.92 -2.25
C VAL A 44 1.13 -6.80 -1.59
N VAL A 45 1.52 -5.60 -1.15
CA VAL A 45 2.87 -5.37 -0.59
C VAL A 45 2.97 -5.65 0.90
N GLN A 46 1.86 -5.68 1.65
CA GLN A 46 1.86 -5.82 3.10
C GLN A 46 2.64 -7.04 3.63
N PRO A 47 2.54 -8.25 3.03
CA PRO A 47 3.29 -9.42 3.48
C PRO A 47 4.83 -9.26 3.35
N ARG A 48 5.26 -8.22 2.64
CA ARG A 48 6.66 -7.90 2.33
C ARG A 48 7.16 -6.65 3.04
N ILE A 49 6.43 -6.14 4.03
CA ILE A 49 6.84 -4.99 4.83
C ILE A 49 7.73 -5.44 6.00
N LEU A 50 8.90 -4.82 6.13
CA LEU A 50 9.91 -5.14 7.14
C LEU A 50 9.64 -4.50 8.51
N ASP A 51 8.97 -3.35 8.53
CA ASP A 51 8.64 -2.60 9.77
C ASP A 51 7.12 -2.39 9.92
N PRO A 52 6.33 -3.48 10.00
CA PRO A 52 4.86 -3.40 10.02
C PRO A 52 4.33 -2.56 11.20
N GLN A 53 5.05 -2.48 12.32
CA GLN A 53 4.70 -1.62 13.45
C GLN A 53 4.60 -0.12 13.09
N SER A 54 5.23 0.32 12.01
CA SER A 54 5.20 1.69 11.51
C SER A 54 3.94 2.02 10.70
N TYR A 55 3.01 1.07 10.49
CA TYR A 55 1.90 1.20 9.52
C TYR A 55 1.04 2.45 9.70
N LYS A 56 0.93 2.99 10.94
CA LYS A 56 0.17 4.22 11.22
C LYS A 56 0.61 5.41 10.37
N ARG A 57 1.85 5.42 9.87
CA ARG A 57 2.34 6.44 8.93
C ARG A 57 1.52 6.49 7.63
N LEU A 58 0.90 5.38 7.24
CA LEU A 58 0.06 5.26 6.05
C LEU A 58 -1.34 5.88 6.23
N GLU A 59 -1.78 6.17 7.46
CA GLU A 59 -3.14 6.70 7.73
C GLU A 59 -3.44 8.02 6.99
N SER A 60 -2.41 8.84 6.76
CA SER A 60 -2.52 10.10 6.01
C SER A 60 -2.94 9.89 4.55
N LEU A 61 -2.67 8.72 3.99
CA LEU A 61 -3.04 8.35 2.62
C LEU A 61 -4.48 7.83 2.51
N PHE A 62 -5.16 7.62 3.65
CA PHE A 62 -6.50 7.07 3.79
C PHE A 62 -7.39 8.05 4.58
N PRO A 63 -8.09 8.98 3.90
CA PRO A 63 -8.77 10.10 4.56
C PRO A 63 -10.03 9.69 5.34
N ASN A 64 -10.70 8.60 4.94
CA ASN A 64 -11.94 8.15 5.56
C ASN A 64 -11.66 7.15 6.72
N PRO A 65 -12.35 7.27 7.87
CA PRO A 65 -12.28 6.29 8.97
C PRO A 65 -12.47 4.83 8.55
N ALA A 66 -13.29 4.54 7.54
CA ALA A 66 -13.48 3.19 7.03
C ALA A 66 -12.17 2.58 6.50
N TYR A 67 -11.43 3.30 5.67
CA TYR A 67 -10.12 2.84 5.17
C TYR A 67 -9.08 2.74 6.29
N ARG A 68 -9.13 3.61 7.30
CA ARG A 68 -8.22 3.51 8.45
C ARG A 68 -8.50 2.27 9.31
N ARG A 69 -9.76 1.87 9.45
CA ARG A 69 -10.12 0.58 10.08
C ARG A 69 -9.58 -0.59 9.26
N GLN A 70 -9.80 -0.57 7.94
CA GLN A 70 -9.27 -1.62 7.05
C GLN A 70 -7.73 -1.69 7.09
N LEU A 71 -7.06 -0.53 7.13
CA LEU A 71 -5.61 -0.46 7.32
C LEU A 71 -5.20 -1.11 8.65
N ALA A 72 -5.87 -0.79 9.76
CA ALA A 72 -5.57 -1.39 11.06
C ALA A 72 -5.84 -2.91 11.08
N GLU A 73 -6.88 -3.37 10.39
CA GLU A 73 -7.19 -4.81 10.23
C GLU A 73 -6.13 -5.56 9.43
N LEU A 74 -5.57 -4.93 8.39
CA LEU A 74 -4.53 -5.54 7.54
C LEU A 74 -3.20 -5.75 8.28
N PHE A 75 -2.93 -4.98 9.34
CA PHE A 75 -1.70 -5.04 10.15
C PHE A 75 -1.92 -5.62 11.55
N ARG A 76 -3.08 -6.22 11.80
CA ARG A 76 -3.37 -6.98 13.03
C ARG A 76 -2.81 -8.40 12.92
#